data_AF-A0A8T7F0W4-F1
#
_entry.id   AF-A0A8T7F0W4-F1
#
_cell.length_a   1.000
_cell.length_b   1.000
_cell.length_c   1.000
_cell.angle_alpha   90.00
_cell.angle_beta   90.00
_cell.angle_gamma   90.00
#
_symmetry.space_group_name_H-M   'P 1'
#
loop_
_entity.id
_entity.type
_entity.pdbx_description
1 polymer ?
#
loop_
_entity_poly.entity_id
_entity_poly.type
_entity_poly.pdbx_seq_one_letter_code
_entity_poly.pdbx_strand_id
1 'polypeptide(L)'
;MRRRFMGRPMIRPQPTPHRQLFIQQLREMGFSPDPDVRKQAIVTLDGLKNPRAILALRHIAENDPDPEVRALGQQSLARKVQNIGAPGQAPAKVIWDCDVCGTRDIEGAACPNCGSSRPDKQDYI
;
A
#
# COMPACT_ATOMS: atom_id res chain seq x y z
N MET A 1 18.36 4.36 -47.45
CA MET A 1 17.18 5.09 -46.93
C MET A 1 17.04 4.79 -45.43
N ARG A 2 17.28 5.77 -44.55
CA ARG A 2 17.27 5.59 -43.08
C ARG A 2 15.83 5.63 -42.56
N ARG A 3 15.34 4.55 -41.95
CA ARG A 3 14.03 4.54 -41.27
C ARG A 3 14.14 5.38 -40.00
N ARG A 4 13.44 6.51 -39.97
CA ARG A 4 13.36 7.40 -38.80
C ARG A 4 12.40 6.76 -37.80
N PHE A 5 12.94 6.15 -36.75
CA PHE A 5 12.17 5.76 -35.57
C PHE A 5 11.66 7.02 -34.89
N MET A 6 10.40 7.39 -35.14
CA MET A 6 9.69 8.37 -34.32
C MET A 6 9.22 7.65 -33.07
N GLY A 7 9.96 7.81 -31.97
CA GLY A 7 9.54 7.32 -30.66
C GLY A 7 8.21 7.95 -30.27
N ARG A 8 7.23 7.10 -29.88
CA ARG A 8 5.96 7.56 -29.29
C ARG A 8 6.26 8.42 -28.06
N PRO A 9 5.74 9.66 -27.97
CA PRO A 9 5.95 10.48 -26.79
C PRO A 9 5.31 9.77 -25.58
N MET A 10 6.07 9.59 -24.51
CA MET A 10 5.54 9.17 -23.22
C MET A 10 4.70 10.32 -22.65
N ILE A 11 3.40 10.31 -22.94
CA ILE A 11 2.44 11.17 -22.24
C ILE A 11 2.35 10.61 -20.81
N ARG A 12 3.04 11.25 -19.87
CA ARG A 12 2.81 10.98 -18.45
C ARG A 12 1.35 11.32 -18.15
N PRO A 13 0.54 10.41 -17.59
CA PRO A 13 -0.85 10.71 -17.27
C PRO A 13 -0.87 11.86 -16.26
N GLN A 14 -1.32 13.03 -16.71
CA GLN A 14 -1.48 14.19 -15.85
C GLN A 14 -2.60 13.87 -14.84
N PRO A 15 -2.38 14.07 -13.54
CA PRO A 15 -3.46 13.94 -12.55
C PRO A 15 -4.59 14.90 -12.93
N THR A 16 -5.83 14.39 -12.95
CA THR A 16 -6.99 15.21 -13.32
C THR A 16 -7.09 16.42 -12.38
N PRO A 17 -7.40 17.63 -12.88
CA PRO A 17 -7.36 18.87 -12.11
C PRO A 17 -8.18 18.81 -10.82
N HIS A 18 -9.32 18.12 -10.83
CA HIS A 18 -10.16 17.90 -9.64
C HIS A 18 -9.47 17.09 -8.54
N ARG A 19 -8.65 16.07 -8.87
CA ARG A 19 -7.94 15.25 -7.88
C ARG A 19 -6.80 16.02 -7.22
N GLN A 20 -6.15 16.92 -7.97
CA GLN A 20 -5.08 17.75 -7.46
C GLN A 20 -5.60 18.87 -6.56
N LEU A 21 -6.70 19.53 -6.96
CA LEU A 21 -7.40 20.53 -6.14
C LEU A 21 -7.91 19.92 -4.83
N PHE A 22 -8.44 18.71 -4.88
CA PHE A 22 -8.93 18.02 -3.69
C PHE A 22 -7.82 17.72 -2.67
N ILE A 23 -6.64 17.27 -3.12
CA ILE A 23 -5.49 17.02 -2.22
C ILE A 23 -4.97 18.34 -1.63
N GLN A 24 -4.99 19.43 -2.40
CA GLN A 24 -4.58 20.75 -1.96
C GLN A 24 -5.51 21.29 -0.87
N GLN A 25 -6.83 21.18 -1.07
CA GLN A 25 -7.84 21.58 -0.09
C GLN A 25 -7.74 20.78 1.21
N LEU A 26 -7.47 19.47 1.13
CA LEU A 26 -7.28 18.65 2.34
C LEU A 26 -6.04 19.03 3.13
N ARG A 27 -4.98 19.48 2.44
CA ARG A 27 -3.80 20.04 3.11
C ARG A 27 -4.16 21.34 3.83
N GLU A 28 -4.87 22.24 3.16
CA GLU A 28 -5.31 23.53 3.73
C GLU A 28 -6.20 23.34 4.96
N MET A 29 -7.14 22.39 4.91
CA MET A 29 -7.97 22.04 6.06
C MET A 29 -7.16 21.52 7.26
N GLY A 30 -6.05 20.81 7.02
CA GLY A 30 -5.13 20.36 8.07
C GLY A 30 -4.38 21.48 8.79
N PHE A 31 -4.39 22.71 8.25
CA PHE A 31 -3.80 23.90 8.88
C PHE A 31 -4.86 24.90 9.36
N SER A 32 -6.14 24.52 9.36
CA SER A 32 -7.21 25.38 9.87
C SER A 32 -6.98 25.75 11.33
N PRO A 33 -7.22 27.01 11.75
CA PRO A 33 -7.20 27.36 13.17
C PRO A 33 -8.29 26.63 13.97
N ASP A 34 -9.40 26.28 13.31
CA ASP A 34 -10.51 25.55 13.91
C ASP A 34 -10.21 24.03 13.98
N PRO A 35 -10.17 23.44 15.20
CA PRO A 35 -9.90 22.02 15.38
C PRO A 35 -10.95 21.12 14.71
N ASP A 36 -12.21 21.53 14.60
CA ASP A 36 -13.25 20.70 13.99
C ASP A 36 -13.06 20.56 12.48
N VAL A 37 -12.56 21.61 11.83
CA VAL A 37 -12.15 21.56 10.41
C VAL A 37 -10.95 20.61 10.23
N ARG A 38 -10.01 20.58 11.17
CA ARG A 38 -8.87 19.64 11.13
C ARG A 38 -9.34 18.19 11.34
N LYS A 39 -10.31 17.95 12.24
CA LYS A 39 -10.97 16.63 12.39
C LYS A 39 -11.65 16.19 11.09
N GLN A 40 -12.34 17.10 10.41
CA GLN A 40 -12.96 16.82 9.11
C GLN A 40 -11.91 16.45 8.04
N ALA A 41 -10.74 17.10 8.06
CA ALA A 41 -9.61 16.74 7.20
C ALA A 41 -9.13 15.30 7.43
N ILE A 42 -9.01 14.88 8.69
CA ILE A 42 -8.65 13.50 9.05
C ILE A 42 -9.67 12.50 8.50
N VAL A 43 -10.97 12.74 8.72
CA VAL A 43 -12.04 11.85 8.22
C VAL A 43 -11.97 11.69 6.71
N THR A 44 -11.77 12.80 5.98
CA THR A 44 -11.69 12.75 4.53
C THR A 44 -10.40 12.08 4.05
N LEU A 45 -9.25 12.35 4.66
CA LEU A 45 -7.98 11.67 4.37
C LEU A 45 -8.05 10.17 4.63
N ASP A 46 -8.75 9.76 5.69
CA ASP A 46 -8.91 8.34 6.02
C ASP A 46 -9.73 7.59 4.96
N GLY A 47 -10.73 8.22 4.37
CA GLY A 47 -11.49 7.64 3.25
C GLY A 47 -10.68 7.42 1.96
N LEU A 48 -9.48 8.00 1.83
CA LEU A 48 -8.71 7.92 0.59
C LEU A 48 -7.83 6.67 0.51
N LYS A 49 -7.93 5.99 -0.64
CA LYS A 49 -6.99 4.94 -1.10
C LYS A 49 -5.73 5.57 -1.72
N ASN A 50 -5.06 6.44 -0.97
CA ASN A 50 -3.86 7.16 -1.44
C ASN A 50 -2.75 7.08 -0.39
N PRO A 51 -1.56 6.52 -0.71
CA PRO A 51 -0.43 6.46 0.22
C PRO A 51 0.00 7.82 0.78
N ARG A 52 -0.18 8.91 0.00
CA ARG A 52 0.13 10.27 0.49
C ARG A 52 -0.80 10.73 1.62
N ALA A 53 -2.00 10.16 1.74
CA ALA A 53 -2.91 10.45 2.85
C ALA A 53 -2.37 9.89 4.18
N ILE A 54 -1.65 8.77 4.14
CA ILE A 54 -1.01 8.19 5.34
C ILE A 54 0.07 9.14 5.88
N LEU A 55 0.86 9.75 5.00
CA LEU A 55 1.89 10.73 5.42
C LEU A 55 1.26 11.98 6.04
N ALA A 56 0.15 12.47 5.48
CA ALA A 56 -0.59 13.59 6.05
C ALA A 56 -1.19 13.24 7.42
N LEU A 57 -1.83 12.07 7.55
CA LEU A 57 -2.38 11.59 8.82
C LEU A 57 -1.32 11.42 9.90
N ARG A 58 -0.12 10.92 9.54
CA ARG A 58 1.03 10.83 10.45
C ARG A 58 1.47 12.20 10.95
N HIS A 59 1.63 13.15 10.04
CA HIS A 59 2.03 14.50 10.42
C HIS A 59 1.03 15.15 11.39
N ILE A 60 -0.27 15.02 11.12
CA ILE A 60 -1.34 15.52 12.01
C ILE A 60 -1.29 14.79 13.37
N ALA A 61 -1.19 13.46 13.38
CA ALA A 61 -1.13 12.66 14.60
C ALA A 61 0.05 13.04 15.52
N GLU A 62 1.19 13.44 14.94
CA GLU A 62 2.40 13.78 15.68
C GLU A 62 2.46 15.25 16.09
N ASN A 63 1.94 16.18 15.28
CA ASN A 63 2.26 17.61 15.39
C ASN A 63 1.05 18.53 15.58
N ASP A 64 -0.20 18.04 15.52
CA ASP A 64 -1.35 18.91 15.71
C ASP A 64 -1.34 19.54 17.11
N PRO A 65 -1.60 20.86 17.26
CA PRO A 65 -1.63 21.49 18.58
C PRO A 65 -2.74 20.91 19.48
N ASP A 66 -3.85 20.45 18.89
CA ASP A 66 -5.00 19.94 19.62
C ASP A 66 -4.82 18.43 19.94
N PRO A 67 -4.89 18.04 21.23
CA PRO A 67 -4.72 16.63 21.64
C PRO A 67 -5.80 15.69 21.09
N GLU A 68 -7.04 16.14 20.92
CA GLU A 68 -8.11 15.32 20.33
C GLU A 68 -7.86 15.07 18.85
N VAL A 69 -7.37 16.09 18.14
CA VAL A 69 -7.02 15.98 16.71
C VAL A 69 -5.86 14.99 16.53
N ARG A 70 -4.84 15.03 17.42
CA ARG A 70 -3.76 14.04 17.42
C ARG A 70 -4.27 12.62 17.64
N ALA A 71 -5.12 12.42 18.66
CA ALA A 71 -5.69 11.11 18.98
C ALA A 71 -6.53 10.54 17.82
N LEU A 72 -7.32 11.38 17.15
CA LEU A 72 -8.10 10.98 15.98
C LEU A 72 -7.18 10.56 14.82
N GLY A 73 -6.10 11.30 14.56
CA GLY A 73 -5.10 10.95 13.55
C GLY A 73 -4.44 9.60 13.84
N GLN A 74 -4.08 9.33 15.09
CA GLN A 74 -3.54 8.03 15.53
C GLN A 74 -4.54 6.90 15.32
N GLN A 75 -5.82 7.11 15.65
CA GLN A 75 -6.88 6.12 15.44
C GLN A 75 -7.07 5.77 13.95
N SER A 76 -7.09 6.79 13.07
CA SER A 76 -7.18 6.56 11.62
C SER A 76 -5.98 5.79 11.08
N LEU A 77 -4.76 6.08 11.55
CA LEU A 77 -3.57 5.31 11.17
C LEU A 77 -3.65 3.86 11.66
N ALA A 78 -4.05 3.63 12.91
CA ALA A 78 -4.19 2.28 13.46
C ALA A 78 -5.19 1.43 12.64
N ARG A 79 -6.33 2.02 12.25
CA ARG A 79 -7.30 1.38 11.35
C ARG A 79 -6.71 1.07 9.98
N LYS A 80 -5.94 1.98 9.39
CA LYS A 80 -5.26 1.74 8.11
C LYS A 80 -4.24 0.61 8.21
N VAL A 81 -3.49 0.52 9.32
CA VAL A 81 -2.55 -0.59 9.57
C VAL A 81 -3.29 -1.92 9.72
N GLN A 82 -4.45 -1.95 10.38
CA GLN A 82 -5.29 -3.16 10.47
C GLN A 82 -5.84 -3.59 9.10
N ASN A 83 -6.13 -2.64 8.20
CA ASN A 83 -6.54 -2.93 6.81
C ASN A 83 -5.38 -3.17 5.83
N ILE A 84 -4.12 -3.03 6.27
CA ILE A 84 -2.94 -3.59 5.57
C ILE A 84 -2.82 -5.10 5.88
N GLY A 85 -3.75 -5.66 6.66
CA GLY A 85 -3.93 -7.10 6.92
C GLY A 85 -5.05 -7.78 6.13
N ALA A 86 -5.61 -7.17 5.07
CA ALA A 86 -6.48 -7.88 4.13
C ALA A 86 -5.63 -8.48 2.99
N PRO A 87 -5.65 -9.81 2.75
CA PRO A 87 -4.73 -10.47 1.84
C PRO A 87 -5.07 -10.17 0.38
N GLY A 88 -4.49 -9.10 -0.13
CA GLY A 88 -4.04 -8.96 -1.52
C GLY A 88 -2.58 -9.37 -1.69
N GLN A 89 -2.00 -10.07 -0.71
CA GLN A 89 -0.74 -10.78 -0.86
C GLN A 89 -1.08 -12.19 -1.32
N ALA A 90 -0.87 -12.45 -2.62
CA ALA A 90 -0.52 -13.80 -3.03
C ALA A 90 0.61 -14.27 -2.09
N PRO A 91 0.56 -15.51 -1.57
CA PRO A 91 1.60 -16.00 -0.68
C PRO A 91 2.95 -15.77 -1.36
N ALA A 92 3.89 -15.18 -0.63
CA ALA A 92 5.26 -15.05 -1.08
C ALA A 92 5.68 -16.44 -1.60
N LYS A 93 6.02 -16.50 -2.89
CA LYS A 93 6.39 -17.72 -3.59
C LYS A 93 7.49 -18.40 -2.79
N VAL A 94 7.16 -19.47 -2.06
CA VAL A 94 8.11 -20.16 -1.22
C VAL A 94 8.93 -21.08 -2.10
N ILE A 95 10.22 -20.77 -2.19
CA ILE A 95 11.21 -21.57 -2.89
C ILE A 95 11.63 -22.71 -1.95
N TRP A 96 11.62 -23.96 -2.43
CA TRP A 96 12.01 -25.13 -1.64
C TRP A 96 12.94 -26.07 -2.42
N ASP A 97 13.76 -26.82 -1.69
CA ASP A 97 14.65 -27.84 -2.25
C ASP A 97 14.05 -29.23 -2.02
N CYS A 98 14.09 -30.09 -3.05
CA CYS A 98 13.62 -31.47 -2.99
C CYS A 98 14.66 -32.39 -2.33
N ASP A 99 14.27 -33.03 -1.25
CA ASP A 99 15.04 -34.02 -0.49
C ASP A 99 15.16 -35.39 -1.18
N VAL A 100 14.21 -35.74 -2.05
CA VAL A 100 14.20 -37.03 -2.78
C VAL A 100 15.22 -37.07 -3.92
N CYS A 101 15.27 -36.02 -4.76
CA CYS A 101 16.12 -36.01 -5.96
C CYS A 101 17.19 -34.91 -5.96
N GLY A 102 17.21 -34.03 -4.95
CA GLY A 102 18.17 -32.94 -4.84
C GLY A 102 17.88 -31.72 -5.74
N THR A 103 16.71 -31.65 -6.39
CA THR A 103 16.34 -30.49 -7.21
C THR A 103 16.14 -29.27 -6.32
N ARG A 104 16.84 -28.18 -6.61
CA ARG A 104 16.79 -26.93 -5.83
C ARG A 104 15.85 -25.92 -6.47
N ASP A 105 15.50 -24.92 -5.69
CA ASP A 105 14.81 -23.72 -6.15
C ASP A 105 13.41 -23.96 -6.75
N ILE A 106 12.61 -24.85 -6.15
CA ILE A 106 11.29 -25.23 -6.64
C ILE A 106 10.23 -24.25 -6.16
N GLU A 107 9.42 -23.74 -7.09
CA GLU A 107 8.35 -22.77 -6.81
C GLU A 107 6.95 -23.38 -6.84
N GLY A 108 6.83 -24.64 -7.28
CA GLY A 108 5.57 -25.37 -7.46
C GLY A 108 5.20 -26.23 -6.24
N ALA A 109 3.97 -26.77 -6.25
CA ALA A 109 3.50 -27.68 -5.20
C ALA A 109 4.15 -29.08 -5.24
N ALA A 110 4.68 -29.47 -6.40
CA ALA A 110 5.38 -30.73 -6.63
C ALA A 110 6.71 -30.48 -7.37
N CYS A 111 7.68 -31.36 -7.14
CA CYS A 111 8.98 -31.32 -7.78
C CYS A 111 8.84 -31.58 -9.29
N PRO A 112 9.34 -30.71 -10.17
CA PRO A 112 9.24 -30.90 -11.62
C PRO A 112 10.10 -32.04 -12.15
N ASN A 113 11.09 -32.51 -11.37
CA ASN A 113 12.01 -33.57 -11.78
C ASN A 113 11.49 -34.97 -11.40
N CYS A 114 11.02 -35.15 -10.16
CA CYS A 114 10.63 -36.48 -9.64
C CYS A 114 9.15 -36.60 -9.24
N GLY A 115 8.38 -35.50 -9.25
CA GLY A 115 6.96 -35.50 -8.88
C GLY A 115 6.67 -35.50 -7.37
N SER A 116 7.68 -35.52 -6.51
CA SER A 116 7.49 -35.50 -5.05
C SER A 116 6.82 -34.21 -4.58
N SER A 117 5.89 -34.32 -3.63
CA SER A 117 5.23 -33.17 -3.00
C SER A 117 6.19 -32.42 -2.08
N ARG A 118 5.92 -31.13 -1.87
CA ARG A 118 6.67 -30.30 -0.93
C ARG A 118 6.55 -30.83 0.52
N PRO A 119 7.65 -30.91 1.30
CA PRO A 119 7.64 -31.53 2.63
C PRO A 119 6.86 -30.72 3.70
N ASP A 120 6.65 -29.41 3.53
CA ASP A 120 5.92 -28.57 4.50
C ASP A 120 4.41 -28.85 4.57
N LYS A 121 3.87 -29.59 3.60
CA LYS A 121 2.46 -30.00 3.56
C LYS A 121 2.17 -31.25 4.38
N GLN A 122 3.20 -31.94 4.90
CA GLN A 122 3.03 -33.24 5.55
C GLN A 122 2.73 -33.17 7.07
N ASP A 123 2.88 -31.99 7.70
CA ASP A 123 2.76 -31.84 9.17
C ASP A 123 1.38 -31.36 9.66
N TYR A 124 0.30 -31.76 9.00
CA TYR A 124 -1.06 -31.50 9.49
C TYR A 124 -1.73 -32.83 9.89
N ILE A 125 -1.46 -33.27 11.12
CA ILE A 125 -2.28 -34.27 11.84
C ILE A 125 -3.36 -33.51 12.62
#